data_AF-A0A6C0F1A6-F1
#
_entry.id   AF-A0A6C0F1A6-F1
#
_cell.length_a   1.000
_cell.length_b   1.000
_cell.length_c   1.000
_cell.angle_alpha   90.00
_cell.angle_beta   90.00
_cell.angle_gamma   90.00
#
_symmetry.space_group_name_H-M   'P 1'
#
loop_
_entity.id
_entity.type
_entity.pdbx_description
1 polymer ?
#
loop_
_entity_poly.entity_id
_entity_poly.type
_entity_poly.pdbx_seq_one_letter_code
_entity_poly.pdbx_strand_id
1 'polypeptide(L)'
;MKSRVSVPALTQIILNDSDYFEIAEQYTELHKKFNPSGFYNTISLWVEMIISPIISFVMMILNQEPPGILNMLSLHKTITLWQEWFEYQSLKHAVHGWMNIVRSIGGPFIATNDPDYHAYVYADTMQRIHYSFFPKN
;
A
#
# COMPACT_ATOMS: atom_id res chain seq x y z
N MET A 1 -10.82 -23.89 20.92
CA MET A 1 -11.27 -24.00 19.52
C MET A 1 -10.04 -23.72 18.64
N LYS A 2 -9.43 -24.74 18.02
CA LYS A 2 -8.23 -24.57 17.17
C LYS A 2 -8.64 -23.81 15.91
N SER A 3 -8.32 -22.51 15.82
CA SER A 3 -8.48 -21.77 14.57
C SER A 3 -7.56 -22.44 13.54
N ARG A 4 -8.13 -23.06 12.50
CA ARG A 4 -7.34 -23.59 11.39
C ARG A 4 -7.02 -22.41 10.47
N VAL A 5 -5.76 -22.00 10.42
CA VAL A 5 -5.27 -21.03 9.44
C VAL A 5 -5.63 -21.56 8.05
N SER A 6 -6.31 -20.75 7.25
CA SER A 6 -6.75 -21.14 5.90
C SER A 6 -5.56 -21.46 5.00
N VAL A 7 -5.69 -22.46 4.10
CA VAL A 7 -4.63 -22.86 3.16
C VAL A 7 -4.02 -21.68 2.37
N PRO A 8 -4.81 -20.69 1.88
CA PRO A 8 -4.24 -19.53 1.18
C PRO A 8 -3.33 -18.67 2.06
N ALA A 9 -3.67 -18.53 3.35
CA ALA A 9 -2.86 -17.77 4.31
C ALA A 9 -1.52 -18.47 4.58
N LEU A 10 -1.50 -19.80 4.64
CA LEU A 10 -0.25 -20.57 4.76
C LEU A 10 0.63 -20.40 3.53
N THR A 11 0.06 -20.46 2.32
CA THR A 11 0.81 -20.21 1.08
C THR A 11 1.42 -18.81 1.07
N GLN A 12 0.68 -17.80 1.55
CA GLN A 12 1.20 -16.44 1.65
C GLN A 12 2.35 -16.32 2.66
N ILE A 13 2.27 -17.01 3.81
CA ILE A 13 3.33 -16.99 4.83
C ILE A 13 4.59 -17.73 4.38
N ILE A 14 4.43 -18.80 3.59
CA ILE A 14 5.52 -19.65 3.09
C ILE A 14 6.25 -19.01 1.90
N LEU A 15 5.52 -18.34 1.00
CA LEU A 15 6.09 -17.72 -0.20
C LEU A 15 6.67 -16.32 0.04
N ASN A 16 6.36 -15.70 1.17
CA ASN A 16 6.86 -14.36 1.49
C ASN A 16 8.25 -14.48 2.13
N ASP A 17 9.28 -14.38 1.29
CA ASP A 17 10.70 -14.33 1.68
C ASP A 17 11.15 -12.91 2.12
N SER A 18 10.27 -11.92 1.92
CA SER A 18 10.48 -10.52 2.29
C SER A 18 10.24 -10.27 3.77
N ASP A 19 11.00 -9.35 4.37
CA ASP A 19 10.82 -8.96 5.77
C ASP A 19 9.46 -8.24 5.94
N TYR A 20 8.59 -8.77 6.81
CA TYR A 20 7.26 -8.21 7.04
C TYR A 20 7.33 -6.76 7.54
N PHE A 21 8.42 -6.40 8.24
CA PHE A 21 8.67 -5.03 8.68
C PHE A 21 9.01 -4.09 7.54
N GLU A 22 9.74 -4.53 6.51
CA GLU A 22 10.07 -3.72 5.34
C GLU A 22 8.81 -3.38 4.53
N ILE A 23 7.94 -4.37 4.32
CA ILE A 23 6.64 -4.17 3.66
C ILE A 23 5.76 -3.20 4.48
N ALA A 24 5.78 -3.31 5.81
CA ALA A 24 5.02 -2.40 6.68
C ALA A 24 5.58 -0.96 6.65
N GLU A 25 6.90 -0.80 6.57
CA GLU A 25 7.55 0.50 6.42
C GLU A 25 7.18 1.17 5.09
N GLN A 26 7.37 0.46 3.97
CA GLN A 26 6.98 0.95 2.65
C GLN A 26 5.48 1.31 2.58
N TYR A 27 4.62 0.46 3.16
CA TYR A 27 3.20 0.75 3.28
C TYR A 27 2.95 2.03 4.06
N THR A 28 3.62 2.23 5.20
CA THR A 28 3.40 3.39 6.08
C THR A 28 3.83 4.69 5.39
N GLU A 29 4.96 4.68 4.67
CA GLU A 29 5.43 5.83 3.90
C GLU A 29 4.43 6.21 2.79
N LEU A 30 4.01 5.23 1.99
CA LEU A 30 3.04 5.46 0.92
C LEU A 30 1.65 5.80 1.46
N HIS A 31 1.26 5.23 2.61
CA HIS A 31 0.00 5.56 3.28
C HIS A 31 -0.06 7.03 3.67
N LYS A 32 1.02 7.59 4.23
CA LYS A 32 1.09 9.03 4.56
C LYS A 32 0.96 9.91 3.32
N LYS A 33 1.53 9.48 2.20
CA LYS A 33 1.46 10.20 0.92
C LYS A 33 0.04 10.16 0.31
N PHE A 34 -0.61 9.01 0.35
CA PHE A 34 -1.88 8.77 -0.34
C PHE A 34 -3.12 8.86 0.55
N ASN A 35 -2.94 8.99 1.86
CA ASN A 35 -3.97 9.29 2.85
C ASN A 35 -3.62 10.57 3.64
N PRO A 36 -3.45 11.72 2.96
CA PRO A 36 -3.08 12.95 3.63
C PRO A 36 -4.18 13.40 4.58
N SER A 37 -3.80 13.94 5.73
CA SER A 37 -4.75 14.50 6.68
C SER A 37 -5.39 15.77 6.10
N GLY A 38 -6.73 15.78 6.04
CA GLY A 38 -7.51 16.94 5.65
C GLY A 38 -8.04 16.93 4.21
N PHE A 39 -9.25 17.48 4.06
CA PHE A 39 -10.03 17.47 2.82
C PHE A 39 -9.32 18.14 1.63
N TYR A 40 -8.65 19.27 1.84
CA TYR A 40 -7.95 20.01 0.78
C TYR A 40 -6.79 19.20 0.19
N ASN A 41 -6.01 18.52 1.04
CA ASN A 41 -4.88 17.71 0.59
C ASN A 41 -5.37 16.50 -0.22
N THR A 42 -6.47 15.88 0.21
CA THR A 42 -7.11 14.81 -0.55
C THR A 42 -7.54 15.31 -1.92
N ILE A 43 -8.28 16.43 -2.01
CA ILE A 43 -8.70 17.00 -3.30
C ILE A 43 -7.50 17.32 -4.18
N SER A 44 -6.45 17.94 -3.62
CA SER A 44 -5.23 18.28 -4.36
C SER A 44 -4.62 17.03 -5.00
N LEU A 45 -4.53 15.93 -4.25
CA LEU A 45 -4.02 14.65 -4.75
C LEU A 45 -4.90 14.11 -5.90
N TRP A 46 -6.22 14.15 -5.76
CA TRP A 46 -7.15 13.73 -6.83
C TRP A 46 -7.07 14.62 -8.07
N VAL A 47 -6.87 15.93 -7.89
CA VAL A 47 -6.64 16.87 -9.00
C VAL A 47 -5.37 16.48 -9.75
N GLU A 48 -4.27 16.22 -9.06
CA GLU A 48 -3.01 15.78 -9.68
C GLU A 48 -3.15 14.41 -10.37
N MET A 49 -3.86 13.46 -9.75
CA MET A 49 -4.01 12.11 -10.27
C MET A 49 -4.97 11.97 -11.44
N ILE A 50 -6.04 12.77 -11.49
CA ILE A 50 -7.14 12.54 -12.44
C ILE A 50 -7.42 13.78 -13.28
N ILE A 51 -7.62 14.93 -12.65
CA ILE A 51 -8.08 16.13 -13.37
C ILE A 51 -6.96 16.67 -14.28
N SER A 52 -5.75 16.78 -13.75
CA SER A 52 -4.56 17.25 -14.48
C SER A 52 -4.28 16.44 -15.74
N PRO A 53 -4.14 15.09 -15.70
CA PRO A 53 -3.90 14.31 -16.90
C PRO A 53 -5.07 14.40 -17.90
N ILE A 54 -6.33 14.42 -17.45
CA ILE A 54 -7.48 14.57 -18.34
C ILE A 54 -7.40 15.90 -19.10
N ILE A 55 -7.13 17.00 -18.40
CA ILE A 55 -6.98 18.32 -19.03
C ILE A 55 -5.81 18.30 -20.02
N SER A 56 -4.68 17.70 -19.65
CA SER A 56 -3.52 17.57 -20.55
C SER A 56 -3.86 16.77 -21.81
N PHE A 57 -4.60 15.67 -21.71
CA PHE A 57 -5.05 14.89 -22.86
C PHE A 57 -6.02 15.68 -23.75
N VAL A 58 -6.98 16.38 -23.15
CA VAL A 58 -7.94 17.22 -23.91
C VAL A 58 -7.21 18.34 -24.65
N MET A 59 -6.28 19.03 -24.00
CA MET A 59 -5.49 20.08 -24.63
C MET A 59 -4.61 19.55 -25.77
N MET A 60 -4.04 18.35 -25.63
CA MET A 60 -3.27 17.71 -26.69
C MET A 60 -4.13 17.42 -27.93
N ILE A 61 -5.36 16.95 -27.73
CA ILE A 61 -6.30 16.66 -28.83
C ILE A 61 -6.77 17.95 -29.51
N LEU A 62 -7.10 18.99 -28.73
CA LEU A 62 -7.63 20.24 -29.25
C LEU A 62 -6.59 21.07 -30.02
N ASN A 63 -5.36 21.12 -29.51
CA ASN A 63 -4.32 21.97 -30.11
C ASN A 63 -3.59 21.31 -31.29
N GLN A 64 -3.70 19.97 -31.47
CA GLN A 64 -2.99 19.18 -32.50
C GLN A 64 -1.47 19.41 -32.57
N GLU A 65 -0.89 20.03 -31.55
CA GLU A 65 0.53 20.29 -31.44
C GLU A 65 1.21 19.21 -30.59
N PRO A 66 2.45 18.82 -30.93
CA PRO A 66 3.20 17.91 -30.09
C PRO A 66 3.34 18.52 -28.68
N PRO A 67 3.15 17.71 -27.62
CA PRO A 67 3.21 18.22 -26.26
C PRO A 67 4.59 18.81 -25.98
N GLY A 68 4.64 20.09 -25.59
CA GLY A 68 5.88 20.73 -25.17
C GLY A 68 6.52 20.02 -23.98
N ILE A 69 7.81 20.30 -23.75
CA ILE A 69 8.63 19.66 -22.70
C ILE A 69 7.96 19.71 -21.32
N LEU A 70 7.31 20.84 -20.97
CA LEU A 70 6.60 21.00 -19.70
C LEU A 70 5.40 20.03 -19.55
N ASN A 71 4.66 19.80 -20.64
CA ASN A 71 3.55 18.84 -20.64
C ASN A 71 4.06 17.41 -20.50
N MET A 72 5.19 17.07 -21.15
CA MET A 72 5.81 15.76 -20.97
C MET A 72 6.27 15.51 -19.53
N LEU A 73 6.89 16.51 -18.89
CA LEU A 73 7.30 16.41 -17.48
C LEU A 73 6.11 16.23 -16.54
N SER A 74 5.01 16.95 -16.78
CA SER A 74 3.76 16.82 -16.01
C SER A 74 3.15 15.41 -16.15
N LEU A 75 3.12 14.88 -17.38
CA LEU A 75 2.66 13.51 -17.65
C LEU A 75 3.56 12.48 -16.98
N HIS A 76 4.88 12.66 -17.04
CA HIS A 76 5.82 11.76 -16.37
C HIS A 76 5.59 11.75 -14.85
N LYS A 77 5.47 12.92 -14.21
CA LYS A 77 5.14 13.03 -12.78
C LYS A 77 3.86 12.26 -12.46
N THR A 78 2.82 12.43 -13.27
CA THR A 78 1.53 11.77 -13.08
C THR A 78 1.65 10.24 -13.20
N ILE A 79 2.38 9.75 -14.19
CA ILE A 79 2.62 8.32 -14.38
C ILE A 79 3.37 7.72 -13.18
N THR A 80 4.42 8.38 -12.70
CA THR A 80 5.15 7.93 -11.50
C THR A 80 4.22 7.88 -10.29
N LEU A 81 3.37 8.90 -10.12
CA LEU A 81 2.42 8.96 -9.02
C LEU A 81 1.35 7.86 -9.12
N TRP A 82 0.94 7.47 -10.33
CA TRP A 82 0.08 6.29 -10.53
C TRP A 82 0.79 4.98 -10.20
N GLN A 83 2.06 4.82 -10.57
CA GLN A 83 2.84 3.63 -10.24
C GLN A 83 2.93 3.45 -8.73
N GLU A 84 3.29 4.52 -8.00
CA GLU A 84 3.32 4.54 -6.54
C GLU A 84 1.94 4.25 -5.93
N TRP A 85 0.86 4.74 -6.56
CA TRP A 85 -0.51 4.43 -6.12
C TRP A 85 -0.85 2.95 -6.28
N PHE A 86 -0.49 2.32 -7.40
CA PHE A 86 -0.73 0.89 -7.60
C PHE A 86 0.07 0.05 -6.60
N GLU A 87 1.33 0.42 -6.35
CA GLU A 87 2.16 -0.19 -5.31
C GLU A 87 1.51 -0.06 -3.93
N TYR A 88 1.05 1.14 -3.57
CA TYR A 88 0.31 1.38 -2.35
C TYR A 88 -0.94 0.51 -2.24
N GLN A 89 -1.72 0.34 -3.31
CA GLN A 89 -2.90 -0.54 -3.28
C GLN A 89 -2.53 -2.02 -3.08
N SER A 90 -1.44 -2.47 -3.70
CA SER A 90 -0.92 -3.83 -3.51
C SER A 90 -0.50 -4.07 -2.05
N LEU A 91 0.29 -3.15 -1.49
CA LEU A 91 0.73 -3.20 -0.09
C LEU A 91 -0.46 -3.12 0.87
N LYS A 92 -1.42 -2.24 0.60
CA LYS A 92 -2.65 -2.14 1.39
C LYS A 92 -3.41 -3.46 1.41
N HIS A 93 -3.53 -4.12 0.26
CA HIS A 93 -4.18 -5.42 0.18
C HIS A 93 -3.43 -6.49 0.97
N ALA A 94 -2.09 -6.49 0.91
CA ALA A 94 -1.25 -7.40 1.69
C ALA A 94 -1.46 -7.20 3.22
N VAL A 95 -1.37 -5.96 3.71
CA VAL A 95 -1.58 -5.62 5.12
C VAL A 95 -3.01 -5.97 5.57
N HIS A 96 -4.02 -5.77 4.72
CA HIS A 96 -5.39 -6.20 5.01
C HIS A 96 -5.53 -7.73 5.10
N GLY A 97 -4.80 -8.45 4.24
CA GLY A 97 -4.68 -9.91 4.31
C GLY A 97 -4.10 -10.35 5.64
N TRP A 98 -3.02 -9.71 6.08
CA TRP A 98 -2.40 -9.98 7.38
C TRP A 98 -3.36 -9.72 8.53
N MET A 99 -4.05 -8.59 8.53
CA MET A 99 -5.07 -8.26 9.53
C MET A 99 -6.14 -9.36 9.66
N ASN A 100 -6.59 -9.94 8.55
CA ASN A 100 -7.55 -11.05 8.57
C ASN A 100 -6.94 -12.33 9.15
N ILE A 101 -5.69 -12.65 8.80
CA ILE A 101 -4.96 -13.79 9.33
C ILE A 101 -4.77 -13.64 10.84
N VAL A 102 -4.29 -12.48 11.28
CA VAL A 102 -4.07 -12.12 12.68
C VAL A 102 -5.39 -12.20 13.47
N ARG A 103 -6.50 -11.69 12.92
CA ARG A 103 -7.82 -11.83 13.55
C ARG A 103 -8.27 -13.28 13.66
N SER A 104 -7.99 -14.11 12.66
CA SER A 104 -8.39 -15.51 12.65
C SER A 104 -7.72 -16.33 13.77
N ILE A 105 -6.49 -15.97 14.16
CA ILE A 105 -5.72 -16.66 15.21
C ILE A 105 -6.00 -16.13 16.64
N GLY A 106 -6.89 -15.15 16.79
CA GLY A 106 -7.26 -14.59 18.09
C GLY A 106 -6.84 -13.13 18.32
N GLY A 107 -6.31 -12.45 17.30
CA GLY A 107 -5.95 -11.04 17.34
C GLY A 107 -4.45 -10.79 17.39
N PRO A 108 -4.02 -9.52 17.24
CA PRO A 108 -2.61 -9.16 17.29
C PRO A 108 -2.07 -9.30 18.71
N PHE A 109 -0.80 -9.69 18.83
CA PHE A 109 -0.15 -9.86 20.13
C PHE A 109 0.11 -8.53 20.86
N ILE A 110 0.14 -7.43 20.11
CA ILE A 110 0.33 -6.06 20.60
C ILE A 110 -0.86 -5.23 20.10
N ALA A 111 -1.37 -4.32 20.92
CA ALA A 111 -2.40 -3.36 20.51
C ALA A 111 -1.79 -1.95 20.49
N THR A 112 -2.13 -1.17 19.47
CA THR A 112 -1.80 0.26 19.43
C THR A 112 -3.04 1.06 19.05
N ASN A 113 -3.17 2.26 19.61
CA ASN A 113 -4.26 3.18 19.29
C ASN A 113 -3.94 4.07 18.09
N ASP A 114 -2.68 4.10 17.67
CA ASP A 114 -2.24 4.94 16.56
C ASP A 114 -2.37 4.16 15.23
N PRO A 115 -3.22 4.62 14.29
CA PRO A 115 -3.45 3.92 13.03
C PRO A 115 -2.19 3.77 12.17
N ASP A 116 -1.22 4.68 12.29
CA ASP A 116 0.02 4.62 11.50
C ASP A 116 0.88 3.42 11.92
N TYR A 117 0.78 2.98 13.17
CA TYR A 117 1.56 1.87 13.70
C TYR A 117 0.84 0.52 13.60
N HIS A 118 -0.41 0.47 13.11
CA HIS A 118 -1.16 -0.79 12.97
C HIS A 118 -0.48 -1.77 12.02
N ALA A 119 0.14 -1.27 10.94
CA ALA A 119 0.85 -2.11 9.98
C ALA A 119 2.02 -2.87 10.63
N TYR A 120 2.81 -2.20 11.49
CA TYR A 120 3.92 -2.81 12.22
C TYR A 120 3.47 -3.86 13.23
N VAL A 121 2.32 -3.66 13.87
CA VAL A 121 1.72 -4.65 14.78
C VAL A 121 1.32 -5.92 14.04
N TYR A 122 0.73 -5.80 12.85
CA TYR A 122 0.42 -6.94 12.02
C TYR A 122 1.69 -7.62 11.50
N ALA A 123 2.71 -6.86 11.12
CA ALA A 123 4.01 -7.39 10.71
C ALA A 123 4.67 -8.23 11.82
N ASP A 124 4.76 -7.73 13.06
CA ASP A 124 5.29 -8.49 14.20
C ASP A 124 4.56 -9.82 14.39
N THR A 125 3.22 -9.79 14.31
CA THR A 125 2.41 -11.00 14.44
C THR A 125 2.71 -11.99 13.31
N MET A 126 2.78 -11.53 12.06
CA MET A 126 3.09 -12.39 10.92
C MET A 126 4.50 -12.97 11.01
N GLN A 127 5.47 -12.20 11.50
CA GLN A 127 6.83 -12.68 11.70
C GLN A 127 6.93 -13.76 12.77
N ARG A 128 6.19 -13.62 13.89
CA ARG A 128 6.09 -14.66 14.92
C ARG A 128 5.44 -15.93 14.39
N ILE A 129 4.38 -15.80 13.59
CA ILE A 129 3.76 -16.94 12.92
C ILE A 129 4.77 -17.60 11.99
N HIS A 130 5.48 -16.83 11.16
CA HIS A 130 6.49 -17.34 10.25
C HIS A 130 7.59 -18.10 11.00
N TYR A 131 8.16 -17.54 12.08
CA TYR A 131 9.16 -18.24 12.91
C TYR A 131 8.62 -19.47 13.64
N SER A 132 7.31 -19.54 13.93
CA SER A 132 6.72 -20.75 14.50
C SER A 132 6.68 -21.92 13.52
N PHE A 133 6.67 -21.64 12.21
CA PHE A 133 6.74 -22.65 11.15
C PHE A 133 8.18 -22.89 10.65
N PHE A 134 9.01 -21.84 10.62
CA PHE A 134 10.39 -21.85 10.14
C PHE A 134 11.32 -21.24 11.21
N PRO A 135 11.72 -22.01 12.22
CA PRO A 135 12.65 -21.51 13.22
C PRO A 135 14.00 -21.15 12.59
N LYS A 136 14.50 -19.94 12.83
CA LYS A 136 15.91 -19.60 12.56
C LYS A 136 16.77 -20.43 13.51
N ASN A 137 17.58 -21.33 12.95
CA ASN A 137 18.67 -22.00 13.69
C ASN A 137 19.78 -21.00 14.04
#